data_AF-A0A4R8CLF9-F1
#
_entry.id   AF-A0A4R8CLF9-F1
#
_cell.length_a   1.000
_cell.length_b   1.000
_cell.length_c   1.000
_cell.angle_alpha   90.00
_cell.angle_beta   90.00
_cell.angle_gamma   90.00
#
_symmetry.space_group_name_H-M   'P 1'
#
loop_
_entity.id
_entity.type
_entity.pdbx_description
1 polymer ?
#
loop_
_entity_poly.entity_id
_entity_poly.type
_entity_poly.pdbx_seq_one_letter_code
_entity_poly.pdbx_strand_id
1 'polypeptide(L)'
;MTETLSSENGRTVLRMRRDLRHPAEKVWRAITDPTQLAGWFPAAVELDLRLDGPVKFTFEQDPGAPVDEQSSGVIRAYEPPHLIEYTWGDEVLRWELHPTPAGCTLHLTATYDDRAGSASFAGGWTLCFDALERVLGDTVPERDYRELHEHFVKAFGLDQGAVSDDGTLHFERQLVQPKEKVWHLLTGPQPATPGTPPPPGFVAKGINPGKVTAVEEPTHLTYGTADGEVTWTLRDGNGGARLHLTHKGSTADHQAAWHDHIEALAAELSS
;
A
#
# COMPACT_ATOMS: atom_id res chain seq x y z
N MET A 1 -5.13 11.77 14.06
CA MET A 1 -5.13 10.54 13.25
C MET A 1 -4.78 9.40 14.19
N THR A 2 -5.53 8.30 14.16
CA THR A 2 -5.28 7.11 15.00
C THR A 2 -4.28 6.15 14.37
N GLU A 3 -3.88 6.44 13.14
CA GLU A 3 -2.98 5.70 12.29
C GLU A 3 -1.62 6.39 12.25
N THR A 4 -0.55 5.62 12.42
CA THR A 4 0.82 6.12 12.31
C THR A 4 1.67 5.16 11.50
N LEU A 5 2.60 5.72 10.73
CA LEU A 5 3.56 4.97 9.96
C LEU A 5 4.98 5.35 10.40
N SER A 6 5.75 4.37 10.85
CA SER A 6 7.14 4.53 11.28
C SER A 6 8.05 3.52 10.60
N SER A 7 9.35 3.65 10.80
CA SER A 7 10.31 2.59 10.53
C SER A 7 10.94 2.13 11.83
N GLU A 8 10.98 0.81 12.04
CA GLU A 8 11.59 0.18 13.20
C GLU A 8 12.49 -0.96 12.67
N ASN A 9 13.77 -0.95 13.06
CA ASN A 9 14.76 -1.96 12.63
C ASN A 9 14.84 -2.14 11.10
N GLY A 10 14.69 -1.07 10.33
CA GLY A 10 14.75 -1.09 8.87
C GLY A 10 13.48 -1.60 8.17
N ARG A 11 12.46 -2.01 8.93
CA ARG A 11 11.15 -2.40 8.40
C ARG A 11 10.14 -1.27 8.57
N THR A 12 9.06 -1.32 7.82
CA THR A 12 7.92 -0.41 7.97
C THR A 12 6.98 -0.93 9.04
N VAL A 13 6.49 -0.03 9.91
CA VAL A 13 5.53 -0.36 10.96
C VAL A 13 4.31 0.55 10.84
N LEU A 14 3.17 -0.04 10.49
CA LEU A 14 1.86 0.61 10.50
C LEU A 14 1.15 0.27 11.81
N ARG A 15 0.72 1.30 12.54
CA ARG A 15 -0.08 1.14 13.76
C ARG A 15 -1.45 1.78 13.55
N MET A 16 -2.51 1.05 13.90
CA MET A 16 -3.89 1.50 13.79
C MET A 16 -4.64 1.19 15.09
N ARG A 17 -5.54 2.08 15.49
CA ARG A 17 -6.34 1.96 16.71
C ARG A 17 -7.83 2.04 16.40
N ARG A 18 -8.64 1.19 17.03
CA ARG A 18 -10.11 1.26 17.00
C ARG A 18 -10.66 1.22 18.42
N ASP A 19 -11.50 2.18 18.77
CA ASP A 19 -12.24 2.19 20.03
C ASP A 19 -13.61 1.54 19.81
N LEU A 20 -13.83 0.38 20.41
CA LEU A 20 -14.99 -0.48 20.17
C LEU A 20 -15.90 -0.50 21.40
N ARG A 21 -17.22 -0.37 21.18
CA ARG A 21 -18.23 -0.43 22.26
C ARG A 21 -18.66 -1.85 22.61
N HIS A 22 -17.73 -2.79 22.48
CA HIS A 22 -17.95 -4.22 22.73
C HIS A 22 -16.98 -4.71 23.80
N PRO A 23 -17.35 -5.71 24.63
CA PRO A 23 -16.43 -6.33 25.57
C PRO A 23 -15.23 -6.97 24.86
N ALA A 24 -14.06 -6.94 25.50
CA ALA A 24 -12.82 -7.48 24.94
C ALA A 24 -12.96 -8.96 24.55
N GLU A 25 -13.70 -9.76 25.31
CA GLU A 25 -13.94 -11.18 25.01
C GLU A 25 -14.74 -11.39 23.73
N LYS A 26 -15.66 -10.47 23.41
CA LYS A 26 -16.43 -10.52 22.16
C LYS A 26 -15.51 -10.21 20.98
N VAL A 27 -14.71 -9.14 21.09
CA VAL A 27 -13.77 -8.75 20.03
C VAL A 27 -12.66 -9.78 19.86
N TRP A 28 -12.19 -10.38 20.96
CA TRP A 28 -11.20 -11.46 20.93
C TRP A 28 -11.67 -12.62 20.06
N ARG A 29 -12.90 -13.10 20.27
CA ARG A 29 -13.48 -14.13 19.40
C ARG A 29 -13.54 -13.67 17.94
N ALA A 30 -13.89 -12.42 17.68
CA ALA A 30 -13.95 -11.90 16.31
C ALA A 30 -12.58 -11.90 15.59
N ILE A 31 -11.47 -11.80 16.33
CA ILE A 31 -10.11 -11.80 15.78
C ILE A 31 -9.37 -13.15 15.88
N THR A 32 -9.93 -14.16 16.57
CA THR A 32 -9.30 -15.49 16.73
C THR A 32 -10.14 -16.66 16.24
N ASP A 33 -11.46 -16.50 16.09
CA ASP A 33 -12.36 -17.55 15.58
C ASP A 33 -12.39 -17.49 14.04
N PRO A 34 -11.95 -18.54 13.33
CA PRO A 34 -11.97 -18.59 11.87
C PRO A 34 -13.33 -18.23 11.25
N THR A 35 -14.43 -18.62 11.90
CA THR A 35 -15.78 -18.35 11.38
C THR A 35 -16.16 -16.87 11.45
N GLN A 36 -15.60 -16.13 12.42
CA GLN A 36 -15.82 -14.69 12.53
C GLN A 36 -14.81 -13.90 11.70
N LEU A 37 -13.56 -14.35 11.63
CA LEU A 37 -12.52 -13.78 10.76
C LEU A 37 -12.98 -13.77 9.30
N ALA A 38 -13.60 -14.85 8.82
CA ALA A 38 -14.16 -14.93 7.47
C ALA A 38 -15.19 -13.83 7.14
N GLY A 39 -15.76 -13.15 8.15
CA GLY A 39 -16.70 -12.04 7.97
C GLY A 39 -16.05 -10.67 7.75
N TRP A 40 -14.75 -10.51 7.97
CA TRP A 40 -14.11 -9.18 7.92
C TRP A 40 -12.63 -9.16 7.53
N PHE A 41 -11.89 -10.24 7.77
CA PHE A 41 -10.47 -10.35 7.45
C PHE A 41 -10.29 -10.53 5.93
N PRO A 42 -9.21 -10.02 5.31
CA PRO A 42 -9.04 -10.06 3.85
C PRO A 42 -8.82 -11.47 3.25
N ALA A 43 -8.72 -12.50 4.08
CA ALA A 43 -8.55 -13.90 3.68
C ALA A 43 -9.28 -14.82 4.66
N ALA A 44 -9.62 -16.02 4.22
CA ALA A 44 -9.97 -17.10 5.15
C ALA A 44 -8.72 -17.52 5.92
N VAL A 45 -8.83 -17.68 7.24
CA VAL A 45 -7.70 -17.94 8.12
C VAL A 45 -7.92 -19.22 8.93
N GLU A 46 -6.96 -20.15 8.86
CA GLU A 46 -6.86 -21.27 9.79
C GLU A 46 -5.77 -20.96 10.82
N LEU A 47 -6.08 -21.10 12.12
CA LEU A 47 -5.19 -20.76 13.23
C LEU A 47 -5.06 -21.94 14.21
N ASP A 48 -3.84 -22.40 14.45
CA ASP A 48 -3.51 -23.25 15.61
C ASP A 48 -3.10 -22.33 16.78
N LEU A 49 -4.05 -22.01 17.67
CA LEU A 49 -3.93 -20.99 18.73
C LEU A 49 -3.03 -21.44 19.90
N ARG A 50 -1.75 -21.61 19.62
CA ARG A 50 -0.66 -21.87 20.57
C ARG A 50 0.63 -21.30 20.01
N LEU A 51 1.61 -21.02 20.88
CA LEU A 51 2.93 -20.58 20.43
C LEU A 51 3.52 -21.57 19.41
N ASP A 52 4.09 -21.03 18.33
CA ASP A 52 4.59 -21.75 17.15
C ASP A 52 3.54 -22.60 16.41
N GLY A 53 2.25 -22.39 16.70
CA GLY A 53 1.15 -23.00 15.95
C GLY A 53 1.08 -22.42 14.53
N PRO A 54 0.85 -23.24 13.50
CA PRO A 54 0.74 -22.76 12.12
C PRO A 54 -0.49 -21.87 11.91
N VAL A 55 -0.33 -20.90 11.01
CA VAL A 55 -1.39 -20.06 10.45
C VAL A 55 -1.40 -20.24 8.94
N LYS A 56 -2.59 -20.35 8.35
CA LYS A 56 -2.76 -20.44 6.89
C LYS A 56 -3.78 -19.44 6.41
N PHE A 57 -3.49 -18.84 5.27
CA PHE A 57 -4.35 -17.86 4.62
C PHE A 57 -4.82 -18.40 3.27
N THR A 58 -6.09 -18.20 2.95
CA THR A 58 -6.66 -18.54 1.65
C THR A 58 -7.46 -17.36 1.12
N PHE A 59 -7.04 -16.84 -0.04
CA PHE A 59 -7.66 -15.69 -0.66
C PHE A 59 -8.80 -16.13 -1.58
N GLU A 60 -9.97 -15.49 -1.49
CA GLU A 60 -11.14 -15.85 -2.30
C GLU A 60 -10.94 -15.66 -3.81
N GLN A 61 -10.03 -14.77 -4.20
CA GLN A 61 -9.69 -14.52 -5.59
C GLN A 61 -8.84 -15.65 -6.20
N ASP A 62 -8.21 -16.48 -5.35
CA ASP A 62 -7.47 -17.66 -5.76
C ASP A 62 -7.62 -18.81 -4.74
N PRO A 63 -8.82 -19.41 -4.63
CA PRO A 63 -9.14 -20.39 -3.60
C PRO A 63 -8.46 -21.75 -3.85
N GLY A 64 -7.79 -21.93 -4.99
CA GLY A 64 -7.07 -23.14 -5.38
C GLY A 64 -5.55 -22.99 -5.38
N ALA A 65 -5.02 -21.81 -5.05
CA ALA A 65 -3.58 -21.60 -4.93
C ALA A 65 -2.98 -22.55 -3.88
N PRO A 66 -1.80 -23.14 -4.15
CA PRO A 66 -1.04 -23.84 -3.12
C PRO A 66 -0.75 -22.87 -1.96
N VAL A 67 -0.93 -23.34 -0.72
CA VAL A 67 -0.42 -22.61 0.45
C VAL A 67 1.10 -22.62 0.35
N ASP A 68 1.67 -21.46 0.05
CA ASP A 68 3.10 -21.22 -0.03
C ASP A 68 3.60 -20.41 1.17
N GLU A 69 4.88 -20.03 1.16
CA GLU A 69 5.48 -19.26 2.25
C GLU A 69 4.76 -17.91 2.44
N GLN A 70 4.29 -17.27 1.36
CA GLN A 70 3.58 -15.98 1.41
C GLN A 70 2.13 -16.11 1.90
N SER A 71 1.56 -17.31 1.87
CA SER A 71 0.18 -17.60 2.33
C SER A 71 0.16 -18.41 3.64
N SER A 72 1.26 -18.44 4.37
CA SER A 72 1.40 -19.15 5.65
C SER A 72 2.13 -18.33 6.70
N GLY A 73 2.07 -18.79 7.95
CA GLY A 73 2.79 -18.17 9.05
C GLY A 73 2.71 -18.99 10.33
N VAL A 74 3.15 -18.39 11.43
CA VAL A 74 3.13 -19.02 12.76
C VAL A 74 2.75 -18.02 13.84
N ILE A 75 2.07 -18.49 14.89
CA ILE A 75 1.80 -17.71 16.09
C ILE A 75 3.11 -17.42 16.83
N ARG A 76 3.40 -16.14 17.07
CA ARG A 76 4.60 -15.62 17.75
C ARG A 76 4.33 -15.17 19.18
N ALA A 77 3.10 -14.76 19.48
CA ALA A 77 2.63 -14.47 20.83
C ALA A 77 1.14 -14.81 20.95
N TYR A 78 0.73 -15.32 22.12
CA TYR A 78 -0.66 -15.70 22.38
C TYR A 78 -0.98 -15.60 23.87
N GLU A 79 -1.68 -14.53 24.25
CA GLU A 79 -2.10 -14.23 25.62
C GLU A 79 -3.60 -13.87 25.60
N PRO A 80 -4.51 -14.85 25.52
CA PRO A 80 -5.94 -14.58 25.46
C PRO A 80 -6.47 -13.92 26.75
N PRO A 81 -7.41 -12.95 26.68
CA PRO A 81 -8.00 -12.34 25.47
C PRO A 81 -7.31 -11.02 25.05
N HIS A 82 -6.01 -10.87 25.29
CA HIS A 82 -5.30 -9.59 25.23
C HIS A 82 -4.38 -9.44 24.02
N LEU A 83 -3.68 -10.49 23.59
CA LEU A 83 -2.65 -10.38 22.56
C LEU A 83 -2.57 -11.63 21.70
N ILE A 84 -2.64 -11.45 20.38
CA ILE A 84 -2.22 -12.46 19.41
C ILE A 84 -1.29 -11.81 18.39
N GLU A 85 -0.15 -12.44 18.13
CA GLU A 85 0.81 -12.03 17.11
C GLU A 85 1.13 -13.23 16.23
N TYR A 86 1.16 -13.02 14.92
CA TYR A 86 1.52 -14.06 13.97
C TYR A 86 2.21 -13.48 12.74
N THR A 87 2.99 -14.33 12.07
CA THR A 87 3.54 -14.00 10.75
C THR A 87 2.52 -14.25 9.65
N TRP A 88 2.66 -13.53 8.55
CA TRP A 88 1.98 -13.77 7.27
C TRP A 88 3.03 -13.57 6.17
N GLY A 89 3.58 -14.66 5.67
CA GLY A 89 4.82 -14.60 4.91
C GLY A 89 5.90 -13.91 5.71
N ASP A 90 6.47 -12.85 5.14
CA ASP A 90 7.49 -12.03 5.78
C ASP A 90 6.89 -10.94 6.71
N GLU A 91 5.58 -10.72 6.65
CA GLU A 91 4.89 -9.73 7.47
C GLU A 91 4.63 -10.25 8.89
N VAL A 92 4.43 -9.32 9.82
CA VAL A 92 4.00 -9.62 11.20
C VAL A 92 2.78 -8.80 11.53
N LEU A 93 1.69 -9.46 11.91
CA LEU A 93 0.49 -8.83 12.45
C LEU A 93 0.40 -9.08 13.95
N ARG A 94 0.36 -8.00 14.71
CA ARG A 94 0.18 -8.00 16.16
C ARG A 94 -1.13 -7.32 16.51
N TRP A 95 -2.00 -8.03 17.22
CA TRP A 95 -3.32 -7.58 17.64
C TRP A 95 -3.36 -7.51 19.15
N GLU A 96 -3.67 -6.32 19.68
CA GLU A 96 -3.74 -6.08 21.13
C GLU A 96 -5.11 -5.52 21.52
N LEU A 97 -5.71 -6.08 22.57
CA LEU A 97 -6.97 -5.66 23.16
C LEU A 97 -6.79 -5.14 24.57
N HIS A 98 -7.20 -3.88 24.77
CA HIS A 98 -7.19 -3.22 26.07
C HIS A 98 -8.62 -2.94 26.52
N PRO A 99 -9.13 -3.60 27.58
CA PRO A 99 -10.44 -3.30 28.13
C PRO A 99 -10.57 -1.84 28.58
N THR A 100 -11.76 -1.27 28.41
CA THR A 100 -12.12 0.07 28.90
C THR A 100 -13.50 0.02 29.58
N PRO A 101 -13.88 1.04 30.36
CA PRO A 101 -15.23 1.09 30.95
C PRO A 101 -16.38 1.07 29.92
N ALA A 102 -16.12 1.47 28.67
CA ALA A 102 -17.12 1.56 27.61
C ALA A 102 -17.05 0.41 26.57
N GLY A 103 -16.12 -0.53 26.73
CA GLY A 103 -15.85 -1.61 25.76
C GLY A 103 -14.37 -1.99 25.76
N CYS A 104 -13.69 -1.84 24.63
CA CYS A 104 -12.24 -2.05 24.52
C CYS A 104 -11.61 -1.22 23.41
N THR A 105 -10.30 -1.06 23.47
CA THR A 105 -9.51 -0.54 22.37
C THR A 105 -8.76 -1.69 21.70
N LEU A 106 -8.93 -1.83 20.38
CA LEU A 106 -8.17 -2.74 19.53
C LEU A 106 -7.01 -1.99 18.87
N HIS A 107 -5.82 -2.54 18.98
CA HIS A 107 -4.62 -2.08 18.30
C HIS A 107 -4.16 -3.13 17.29
N LEU A 108 -3.90 -2.69 16.07
CA LEU A 108 -3.17 -3.44 15.06
C LEU A 108 -1.79 -2.80 14.90
N THR A 109 -0.75 -3.62 14.99
CA THR A 109 0.59 -3.29 14.49
C THR A 109 0.95 -4.25 13.37
N ALA A 110 1.08 -3.74 12.15
CA ALA A 110 1.51 -4.49 10.98
C ALA A 110 2.94 -4.09 10.63
N THR A 111 3.84 -5.07 10.55
CA THR A 111 5.25 -4.88 10.18
C THR A 111 5.54 -5.56 8.85
N TYR A 112 6.06 -4.81 7.88
CA TYR A 112 6.29 -5.27 6.50
C TYR A 112 7.40 -4.43 5.82
N ASP A 113 7.82 -4.84 4.63
CA ASP A 113 8.95 -4.20 3.94
C ASP A 113 8.52 -3.18 2.88
N ASP A 114 7.34 -3.33 2.27
CA ASP A 114 6.82 -2.41 1.25
C ASP A 114 6.25 -1.11 1.86
N ARG A 115 7.16 -0.18 2.20
CA ARG A 115 6.79 1.16 2.70
C ARG A 115 5.87 1.89 1.75
N ALA A 116 6.17 1.85 0.46
CA ALA A 116 5.50 2.70 -0.49
C ALA A 116 4.06 2.16 -0.75
N GLY A 117 3.74 0.93 -0.32
CA GLY A 117 2.40 0.33 -0.35
C GLY A 117 1.55 0.62 0.89
N SER A 118 2.10 1.34 1.89
CA SER A 118 1.42 1.60 3.17
C SER A 118 0.06 2.28 3.07
N ALA A 119 -0.18 3.09 2.03
CA ALA A 119 -1.50 3.66 1.78
C ALA A 119 -2.54 2.59 1.42
N SER A 120 -2.18 1.65 0.55
CA SER A 120 -3.03 0.51 0.19
C SER A 120 -3.33 -0.36 1.42
N PHE A 121 -2.32 -0.64 2.24
CA PHE A 121 -2.48 -1.43 3.47
C PHE A 121 -3.39 -0.72 4.48
N ALA A 122 -3.17 0.57 4.76
CA ALA A 122 -3.99 1.32 5.71
C ALA A 122 -5.43 1.51 5.22
N GLY A 123 -5.63 1.74 3.91
CA GLY A 123 -6.96 1.78 3.30
C GLY A 123 -7.69 0.44 3.40
N GLY A 124 -7.01 -0.66 3.04
CA GLY A 124 -7.55 -2.01 3.14
C GLY A 124 -7.91 -2.40 4.58
N TRP A 125 -7.01 -2.18 5.54
CA TRP A 125 -7.29 -2.42 6.96
C TRP A 125 -8.43 -1.56 7.49
N THR A 126 -8.58 -0.31 7.02
CA THR A 126 -9.71 0.53 7.40
C THR A 126 -11.03 -0.08 6.98
N LEU A 127 -11.13 -0.61 5.75
CA LEU A 127 -12.32 -1.32 5.28
C LEU A 127 -12.55 -2.65 6.02
N CYS A 128 -11.48 -3.37 6.36
CA CYS A 128 -11.56 -4.58 7.17
C CYS A 128 -12.07 -4.27 8.58
N PHE A 129 -11.63 -3.16 9.19
CA PHE A 129 -12.15 -2.71 10.48
C PHE A 129 -13.64 -2.34 10.41
N ASP A 130 -14.07 -1.69 9.32
CA ASP A 130 -15.50 -1.43 9.10
C ASP A 130 -16.30 -2.73 9.01
N ALA A 131 -15.77 -3.75 8.32
CA ALA A 131 -16.39 -5.07 8.28
C ALA A 131 -16.39 -5.77 9.66
N LEU A 132 -15.32 -5.62 10.45
CA LEU A 132 -15.25 -6.14 11.82
C LEU A 132 -16.34 -5.50 12.69
N GLU A 133 -16.50 -4.19 12.63
CA GLU A 133 -17.54 -3.46 13.36
C GLU A 133 -18.95 -3.95 12.96
N ARG A 134 -19.20 -4.24 11.67
CA ARG A 134 -20.46 -4.87 11.23
C ARG A 134 -20.67 -6.28 11.80
N VAL A 135 -19.63 -7.13 11.80
CA VAL A 135 -19.68 -8.47 12.42
C VAL A 135 -19.97 -8.37 13.92
N LEU A 136 -19.46 -7.32 14.58
CA LEU A 136 -19.75 -7.03 15.98
C LEU A 136 -21.16 -6.45 16.19
N GLY A 137 -21.87 -6.06 15.13
CA GLY A 137 -23.26 -5.58 15.17
C GLY A 137 -23.43 -4.07 15.11
N ASP A 138 -22.39 -3.33 14.74
CA ASP A 138 -22.44 -1.88 14.57
C ASP A 138 -22.85 -1.49 13.15
N THR A 139 -23.34 -0.26 13.01
CA THR A 139 -23.58 0.36 11.70
C THR A 139 -22.41 1.26 11.37
N VAL A 140 -21.75 1.00 10.25
CA VAL A 140 -20.62 1.79 9.75
C VAL A 140 -20.98 2.45 8.43
N PRO A 141 -20.51 3.68 8.17
CA PRO A 141 -20.69 4.31 6.88
C PRO A 141 -19.93 3.54 5.79
N GLU A 142 -20.41 3.63 4.55
CA GLU A 142 -19.62 3.22 3.40
C GLU A 142 -18.47 4.22 3.18
N ARG A 143 -17.31 3.70 2.77
CA ARG A 143 -16.13 4.49 2.44
C ARG A 143 -15.60 4.05 1.09
N ASP A 144 -15.11 5.01 0.33
CA ASP A 144 -14.44 4.73 -0.93
C ASP A 144 -12.96 4.38 -0.68
N TYR A 145 -12.51 3.28 -1.27
CA TYR A 145 -11.13 2.82 -1.12
C TYR A 145 -10.11 3.81 -1.69
N ARG A 146 -10.40 4.46 -2.82
CA ARG A 146 -9.50 5.40 -3.48
C ARG A 146 -9.35 6.67 -2.66
N GLU A 147 -10.46 7.16 -2.08
CA GLU A 147 -10.40 8.28 -1.14
C GLU A 147 -9.55 7.96 0.09
N LEU A 148 -9.70 6.75 0.66
CA LEU A 148 -8.87 6.28 1.77
C LEU A 148 -7.40 6.16 1.37
N HIS A 149 -7.10 5.59 0.21
CA HIS A 149 -5.75 5.45 -0.32
C HIS A 149 -5.07 6.82 -0.44
N GLU A 150 -5.71 7.77 -1.11
CA GLU A 150 -5.18 9.12 -1.29
C GLU A 150 -5.03 9.87 0.03
N HIS A 151 -5.97 9.70 0.96
CA HIS A 151 -5.83 10.22 2.31
C HIS A 151 -4.54 9.71 2.98
N PHE A 152 -4.28 8.40 2.95
CA PHE A 152 -3.11 7.82 3.59
C PHE A 152 -1.79 8.11 2.87
N VAL A 153 -1.81 8.27 1.54
CA VAL A 153 -0.64 8.76 0.80
C VAL A 153 -0.17 10.10 1.38
N LYS A 154 -1.10 11.05 1.57
CA LYS A 154 -0.80 12.37 2.14
C LYS A 154 -0.43 12.30 3.61
N ALA A 155 -1.20 11.54 4.39
CA ALA A 155 -0.98 11.38 5.83
C ALA A 155 0.42 10.87 6.16
N PHE A 156 0.95 9.97 5.32
CA PHE A 156 2.23 9.30 5.53
C PHE A 156 3.39 9.90 4.73
N GLY A 157 3.12 10.96 3.95
CA GLY A 157 4.12 11.61 3.08
C GLY A 157 4.69 10.68 2.02
N LEU A 158 3.88 9.75 1.50
CA LEU A 158 4.28 8.75 0.49
C LEU A 158 4.30 9.32 -0.94
N ASP A 159 3.93 10.59 -1.09
CA ASP A 159 4.00 11.34 -2.33
C ASP A 159 5.32 12.09 -2.51
N GLN A 160 6.16 12.16 -1.48
CA GLN A 160 7.38 12.97 -1.49
C GLN A 160 8.50 12.31 -2.30
N GLY A 161 9.16 13.10 -3.15
CA GLY A 161 10.38 12.70 -3.82
C GLY A 161 11.61 12.82 -2.92
N ALA A 162 12.66 12.05 -3.23
CA ALA A 162 13.93 12.07 -2.52
C ALA A 162 15.09 12.27 -3.50
N VAL A 163 16.13 12.98 -3.07
CA VAL A 163 17.37 13.16 -3.85
C VAL A 163 18.46 12.27 -3.25
N SER A 164 19.04 11.40 -4.07
CA SER A 164 20.17 10.56 -3.71
C SER A 164 21.47 11.35 -3.61
N ASP A 165 22.50 10.78 -2.98
CA ASP A 165 23.81 11.41 -2.81
C ASP A 165 24.47 11.82 -4.15
N ASP A 166 24.12 11.14 -5.25
CA ASP A 166 24.59 11.45 -6.61
C ASP A 166 23.80 12.58 -7.30
N GLY A 167 22.83 13.18 -6.60
CA GLY A 167 21.97 14.24 -7.12
C GLY A 167 20.76 13.75 -7.93
N THR A 168 20.58 12.44 -8.08
CA THR A 168 19.41 11.86 -8.77
C THR A 168 18.15 12.08 -7.95
N LEU A 169 17.12 12.64 -8.56
CA LEU A 169 15.79 12.77 -7.97
C LEU A 169 14.98 11.50 -8.23
N HIS A 170 14.35 10.98 -7.18
CA HIS A 170 13.54 9.77 -7.20
C HIS A 170 12.13 10.07 -6.70
N PHE A 171 11.14 9.49 -7.37
CA PHE A 171 9.79 9.34 -6.83
C PHE A 171 9.39 7.87 -6.90
N GLU A 172 8.70 7.43 -5.86
CA GLU A 172 8.05 6.13 -5.81
C GLU A 172 6.64 6.31 -5.28
N ARG A 173 5.64 5.80 -6.00
CA ARG A 173 4.24 5.94 -5.60
C ARG A 173 3.42 4.71 -5.94
N GLN A 174 2.59 4.26 -5.00
CA GLN A 174 1.56 3.26 -5.27
C GLN A 174 0.32 3.95 -5.86
N LEU A 175 -0.09 3.51 -7.05
CA LEU A 175 -1.31 3.96 -7.72
C LEU A 175 -2.42 2.91 -7.58
N VAL A 176 -3.67 3.33 -7.80
CA VAL A 176 -4.89 2.52 -7.62
C VAL A 176 -5.42 1.89 -8.92
N GLN A 177 -4.64 1.94 -10.00
CA GLN A 177 -5.01 1.39 -11.31
C GLN A 177 -3.90 0.47 -11.85
N PRO A 178 -4.21 -0.55 -12.65
CA PRO A 178 -3.22 -1.41 -13.29
C PRO A 178 -2.26 -0.62 -14.19
N LYS A 179 -1.01 -1.09 -14.31
CA LYS A 179 0.06 -0.40 -15.07
C LYS A 179 -0.31 -0.17 -16.54
N GLU A 180 -1.10 -1.04 -17.14
CA GLU A 180 -1.59 -0.90 -18.52
C GLU A 180 -2.46 0.36 -18.66
N LYS A 181 -3.35 0.61 -17.69
CA LYS A 181 -4.21 1.79 -17.69
C LYS A 181 -3.40 3.06 -17.41
N VAL A 182 -2.45 2.99 -16.49
CA VAL A 182 -1.53 4.11 -16.21
C VAL A 182 -0.69 4.45 -17.45
N TRP A 183 -0.12 3.43 -18.10
CA TRP A 183 0.67 3.59 -19.32
C TRP A 183 -0.16 4.18 -20.47
N HIS A 184 -1.37 3.68 -20.66
CA HIS A 184 -2.29 4.20 -21.69
C HIS A 184 -2.62 5.67 -21.45
N LEU A 185 -2.84 6.07 -20.19
CA LEU A 185 -3.08 7.46 -19.84
C LEU A 185 -1.86 8.35 -20.12
N LEU A 186 -0.66 7.88 -19.78
CA LEU A 186 0.59 8.62 -20.00
C LEU A 186 0.96 8.77 -21.48
N THR A 187 0.70 7.74 -22.30
CA THR A 187 0.94 7.78 -23.75
C THR A 187 -0.13 8.60 -24.49
N GLY A 188 -1.38 8.53 -24.05
CA GLY A 188 -2.51 9.15 -24.74
C GLY A 188 -2.63 8.61 -26.18
N PRO A 189 -2.91 9.46 -27.19
CA PRO A 189 -3.05 8.99 -28.58
C PRO A 189 -1.72 8.71 -29.28
N GLN A 190 -0.58 9.02 -28.66
CA GLN A 190 0.74 8.93 -29.28
C GLN A 190 1.58 7.82 -28.62
N PRO A 191 1.95 6.75 -29.35
CA PRO A 191 2.83 5.73 -28.81
C PRO A 191 4.23 6.30 -28.57
N ALA A 192 4.91 5.79 -27.54
CA ALA A 192 6.31 6.09 -27.30
C ALA A 192 7.19 5.33 -28.31
N THR A 193 8.11 6.01 -28.98
CA THR A 193 9.00 5.40 -29.99
C THR A 193 10.43 5.93 -29.85
N PRO A 194 11.46 5.08 -29.83
CA PRO A 194 12.84 5.55 -29.78
C PRO A 194 13.17 6.53 -30.92
N GLY A 195 13.85 7.63 -30.58
CA GLY A 195 14.24 8.67 -31.52
C GLY A 195 13.20 9.78 -31.75
N THR A 196 11.99 9.66 -31.19
CA THR A 196 10.96 10.72 -31.19
C THR A 196 10.87 11.38 -29.81
N PRO A 197 10.24 12.57 -29.68
CA PRO A 197 9.92 13.13 -28.37
C PRO A 197 9.01 12.20 -27.56
N PRO A 198 9.16 12.12 -26.22
CA PRO A 198 8.28 11.32 -25.37
C PRO A 198 6.83 11.86 -25.41
N PRO A 199 5.83 11.00 -25.19
CA PRO A 199 4.45 11.46 -25.03
C PRO A 199 4.32 12.46 -23.87
N PRO A 200 3.44 13.48 -23.97
CA PRO A 200 3.35 14.56 -22.97
C PRO A 200 3.08 14.09 -21.54
N GLY A 201 2.36 12.97 -21.36
CA GLY A 201 2.08 12.42 -20.03
C GLY A 201 3.34 11.98 -19.28
N PHE A 202 4.46 11.70 -19.97
CA PHE A 202 5.73 11.34 -19.34
C PHE A 202 6.62 12.54 -18.98
N VAL A 203 6.16 13.78 -19.20
CA VAL A 203 6.99 14.99 -19.06
C VAL A 203 6.32 16.00 -18.15
N ALA A 204 6.90 16.27 -16.98
CA ALA A 204 6.43 17.33 -16.10
C ALA A 204 6.68 18.73 -16.68
N LYS A 205 5.87 19.68 -16.23
CA LYS A 205 5.96 21.08 -16.65
C LYS A 205 7.35 21.67 -16.39
N GLY A 206 7.89 22.37 -17.40
CA GLY A 206 9.19 23.05 -17.30
C GLY A 206 10.39 22.18 -17.66
N ILE A 207 10.20 20.88 -17.87
CA ILE A 207 11.25 19.97 -18.35
C ILE A 207 11.24 20.00 -19.88
N ASN A 208 12.42 20.23 -20.46
CA ASN A 208 12.63 20.16 -21.91
C ASN A 208 13.10 18.74 -22.28
N PRO A 209 12.23 17.89 -22.86
CA PRO A 209 12.60 16.53 -23.19
C PRO A 209 13.43 16.49 -24.47
N GLY A 210 14.46 15.67 -24.46
CA GLY A 210 15.12 15.16 -25.66
C GLY A 210 14.30 14.06 -26.32
N LYS A 211 14.99 13.13 -26.97
CA LYS A 211 14.36 11.97 -27.62
C LYS A 211 14.25 10.80 -26.65
N VAL A 212 13.22 9.99 -26.83
CA VAL A 212 13.11 8.66 -26.22
C VAL A 212 14.32 7.83 -26.66
N THR A 213 14.99 7.22 -25.69
CA THR A 213 16.16 6.36 -25.89
C THR A 213 15.82 4.89 -25.70
N ALA A 214 14.86 4.57 -24.83
CA ALA A 214 14.38 3.22 -24.58
C ALA A 214 12.88 3.22 -24.24
N VAL A 215 12.19 2.16 -24.68
CA VAL A 215 10.78 1.90 -24.35
C VAL A 215 10.54 0.39 -24.28
N GLU A 216 9.81 -0.04 -23.25
CA GLU A 216 9.24 -1.36 -23.09
C GLU A 216 7.83 -1.17 -22.53
N GLU A 217 6.81 -1.34 -23.37
CA GLU A 217 5.42 -1.15 -22.94
C GLU A 217 4.92 -2.38 -22.17
N PRO A 218 4.17 -2.21 -21.05
CA PRO A 218 3.77 -0.96 -20.37
C PRO A 218 4.68 -0.59 -19.17
N THR A 219 5.93 -1.05 -19.15
CA THR A 219 6.74 -1.12 -17.93
C THR A 219 7.84 -0.07 -17.84
N HIS A 220 8.33 0.46 -18.95
CA HIS A 220 9.55 1.28 -18.94
C HIS A 220 9.63 2.28 -20.08
N LEU A 221 10.00 3.53 -19.77
CA LEU A 221 10.31 4.56 -20.75
C LEU A 221 11.47 5.43 -20.26
N THR A 222 12.49 5.63 -21.11
CA THR A 222 13.60 6.54 -20.83
C THR A 222 13.77 7.55 -21.96
N TYR A 223 14.03 8.81 -21.61
CA TYR A 223 14.40 9.87 -22.55
C TYR A 223 15.48 10.78 -21.97
N GLY A 224 16.32 11.34 -22.84
CA GLY A 224 17.34 12.30 -22.44
C GLY A 224 16.77 13.68 -22.12
N THR A 225 17.46 14.46 -21.30
CA THR A 225 17.25 15.90 -21.10
C THR A 225 18.51 16.66 -21.57
N ALA A 226 18.60 17.97 -21.30
CA ALA A 226 19.76 18.75 -21.73
C ALA A 226 21.08 18.27 -21.10
N ASP A 227 21.03 17.79 -19.86
CA ASP A 227 22.19 17.43 -19.04
C ASP A 227 22.03 16.10 -18.29
N GLY A 228 21.01 15.31 -18.63
CA GLY A 228 20.78 14.01 -18.01
C GLY A 228 19.70 13.19 -18.70
N GLU A 229 18.93 12.46 -17.90
CA GLU A 229 17.89 11.55 -18.38
C GLU A 229 16.76 11.42 -17.37
N VAL A 230 15.57 11.11 -17.88
CA VAL A 230 14.39 10.76 -17.10
C VAL A 230 14.02 9.33 -17.43
N THR A 231 13.78 8.53 -16.39
CA THR A 231 13.30 7.15 -16.53
C THR A 231 12.02 6.99 -15.75
N TRP A 232 11.01 6.44 -16.42
CA TRP A 232 9.78 5.94 -15.83
C TRP A 232 9.82 4.42 -15.79
N THR A 233 9.38 3.85 -14.68
CA THR A 233 9.15 2.41 -14.55
C THR A 233 7.82 2.16 -13.86
N LEU A 234 6.99 1.31 -14.44
CA LEU A 234 5.73 0.84 -13.86
C LEU A 234 5.85 -0.66 -13.59
N ARG A 235 5.58 -1.05 -12.35
CA ARG A 235 5.56 -2.45 -11.92
C ARG A 235 4.20 -2.78 -11.32
N ASP A 236 3.92 -4.06 -11.16
CA ASP A 236 2.77 -4.47 -10.35
C ASP A 236 3.08 -4.17 -8.88
N GLY A 237 2.10 -3.62 -8.17
CA GLY A 237 2.16 -3.29 -6.75
C GLY A 237 0.85 -3.66 -6.07
N ASN A 238 0.75 -3.37 -4.77
CA ASN A 238 -0.43 -3.73 -3.99
C ASN A 238 -1.65 -2.86 -4.35
N GLY A 239 -2.59 -3.43 -5.10
CA GLY A 239 -3.83 -2.77 -5.54
C GLY A 239 -3.71 -1.94 -6.82
N GLY A 240 -2.55 -1.94 -7.48
CA GLY A 240 -2.34 -1.21 -8.74
C GLY A 240 -0.87 -1.03 -9.09
N ALA A 241 -0.57 -0.11 -10.01
CA ALA A 241 0.79 0.12 -10.48
C ALA A 241 1.67 0.77 -9.42
N ARG A 242 2.87 0.21 -9.25
CA ARG A 242 3.99 0.87 -8.60
C ARG A 242 4.71 1.75 -9.61
N LEU A 243 4.61 3.06 -9.45
CA LEU A 243 5.34 4.05 -10.23
C LEU A 243 6.70 4.31 -9.60
N HIS A 244 7.77 4.17 -10.37
CA HIS A 244 9.08 4.72 -10.07
C HIS A 244 9.48 5.72 -11.15
N LEU A 245 9.93 6.90 -10.74
CA LEU A 245 10.49 7.91 -11.60
C LEU A 245 11.89 8.26 -11.11
N THR A 246 12.86 8.31 -12.01
CA THR A 246 14.16 8.92 -11.75
C THR A 246 14.42 10.07 -12.72
N HIS A 247 15.07 11.11 -12.22
CA HIS A 247 15.58 12.21 -13.02
C HIS A 247 17.03 12.48 -12.61
N LYS A 248 17.97 12.23 -13.53
CA LYS A 248 19.40 12.56 -13.39
C LYS A 248 19.69 13.88 -14.10
N GLY A 249 20.67 14.64 -13.61
CA GLY A 249 21.06 15.95 -14.16
C GLY A 249 20.66 17.10 -13.24
N SER A 250 20.31 18.25 -13.79
CA SER A 250 19.84 19.41 -13.00
C SER A 250 18.48 19.11 -12.35
N THR A 251 18.47 18.70 -11.08
CA THR A 251 17.27 18.28 -10.34
C THR A 251 16.73 19.31 -9.36
N ALA A 252 17.54 20.30 -8.97
CA ALA A 252 17.26 21.23 -7.87
C ALA A 252 15.90 21.96 -7.99
N ASP A 253 15.47 22.26 -9.22
CA ASP A 253 14.23 23.01 -9.49
C ASP A 253 13.08 22.11 -10.02
N HIS A 254 13.30 20.81 -10.17
CA HIS A 254 12.33 19.91 -10.81
C HIS A 254 11.51 19.07 -9.82
N GLN A 255 11.85 19.04 -8.53
CA GLN A 255 11.14 18.23 -7.55
C GLN A 255 9.66 18.62 -7.42
N ALA A 256 9.35 19.91 -7.31
CA ALA A 256 7.97 20.38 -7.22
C ALA A 256 7.19 20.09 -8.51
N ALA A 257 7.81 20.29 -9.68
CA ALA A 257 7.17 20.00 -10.96
C ALA A 257 6.83 18.51 -11.12
N TRP A 258 7.73 17.62 -10.68
CA TRP A 258 7.47 16.18 -10.70
C TRP A 258 6.41 15.76 -9.69
N HIS A 259 6.44 16.33 -8.48
CA HIS A 259 5.41 16.09 -7.47
C HIS A 259 4.02 16.47 -8.00
N ASP A 260 3.85 17.71 -8.49
CA ASP A 260 2.58 18.19 -9.04
C ASP A 260 2.08 17.33 -10.21
N HIS A 261 3.00 16.87 -11.07
CA HIS A 261 2.66 16.04 -12.23
C HIS A 261 2.17 14.64 -11.82
N ILE A 262 2.86 14.00 -10.88
CA ILE A 262 2.46 12.69 -10.35
C ILE A 262 1.15 12.79 -9.57
N GLU A 263 0.92 13.89 -8.87
CA GLU A 263 -0.34 14.18 -8.17
C GLU A 263 -1.51 14.34 -9.13
N ALA A 264 -1.33 15.10 -10.22
CA ALA A 264 -2.35 15.24 -11.24
C ALA A 264 -2.70 13.89 -11.88
N LEU A 265 -1.68 13.07 -12.18
CA LEU A 265 -1.88 11.71 -12.68
C LEU A 265 -2.68 10.84 -11.69
N ALA A 266 -2.32 10.86 -10.41
CA ALA A 266 -3.00 10.08 -9.37
C ALA A 266 -4.46 10.51 -9.18
N ALA A 267 -4.74 11.82 -9.24
CA ALA A 267 -6.10 12.36 -9.16
C ALA A 267 -6.96 11.89 -10.34
N GLU A 268 -6.42 11.90 -11.56
CA GLU A 268 -7.13 11.41 -12.75
C GLU A 268 -7.41 9.90 -12.67
N LEU A 269 -6.45 9.11 -12.18
CA LEU A 269 -6.62 7.66 -12.01
C LEU A 269 -7.60 7.28 -10.90
N SER A 270 -7.82 8.20 -9.95
CA SER A 270 -8.76 8.02 -8.83
C SER A 270 -10.19 8.44 -9.18
N SER A 271 -10.38 9.23 -10.24
CA SER A 271 -11.71 9.59 -10.77
C SER A 271 -12.47 8.42 -11.42
#